data_AF-A0A7C6W6J6-F1
#
_entry.id   AF-A0A7C6W6J6-F1
#
_cell.length_a   1.000
_cell.length_b   1.000
_cell.length_c   1.000
_cell.angle_alpha   90.00
_cell.angle_beta   90.00
_cell.angle_gamma   90.00
#
_symmetry.space_group_name_H-M   'P 1'
#
loop_
_entity.id
_entity.type
_entity.pdbx_description
1 polymer ?
#
loop_
_entity_poly.entity_id
_entity_poly.type
_entity_poly.pdbx_seq_one_letter_code
_entity_poly.pdbx_strand_id
1 'polypeptide(L)' 'LFDENASCHFALGKAYPCIKDAQKLSKEELKEAGLNDSLQHVDFMIGTADLQITGITQDGEEVCFFKNGNFDIN' A
#
# COMPACT_ATOMS: atom_id res chain seq x y z
N LEU A 1 -4.24 -4.45 14.50
CA LEU A 1 -4.91 -3.20 14.92
C LEU A 1 -3.99 -2.19 15.61
N PHE A 2 -3.45 -2.44 16.81
CA PHE A 2 -2.61 -1.40 17.47
C PHE A 2 -1.27 -1.19 16.74
N ASP A 3 -0.60 -2.27 16.36
CA ASP A 3 0.72 -2.18 15.72
C ASP A 3 0.68 -1.64 14.28
N GLU A 4 -0.38 -1.94 13.51
CA GLU A 4 -0.53 -1.46 12.12
C GLU A 4 -0.79 0.06 12.02
N ASN A 5 -1.31 0.66 13.11
CA ASN A 5 -1.53 2.10 13.21
C ASN A 5 -0.33 2.83 13.83
N ALA A 6 0.68 2.10 14.30
CA ALA A 6 1.92 2.63 14.84
C ALA A 6 3.09 2.61 13.84
N SER A 7 2.94 1.90 12.72
CA SER A 7 4.01 1.67 11.75
C SER A 7 3.45 1.43 10.35
N CYS A 8 4.18 1.86 9.32
CA CYS A 8 3.89 1.44 7.95
C CYS A 8 3.88 -0.10 7.89
N HIS A 9 2.97 -0.67 7.11
CA HIS A 9 2.81 -2.11 6.99
C HIS A 9 2.49 -2.50 5.55
N PHE A 10 2.70 -3.78 5.26
CA PHE A 10 2.19 -4.44 4.06
C PHE A 10 1.28 -5.59 4.47
N ALA A 11 0.40 -5.99 3.55
CA ALA A 11 -0.49 -7.11 3.75
C ALA A 11 -0.15 -8.24 2.77
N LEU A 12 0.03 -9.46 3.28
CA LEU A 12 0.03 -10.66 2.45
C LEU A 12 -1.41 -11.15 2.28
N GLY A 13 -1.80 -11.41 1.03
CA GLY A 13 -3.10 -12.00 0.70
C GLY A 13 -4.08 -11.00 0.10
N LYS A 14 -5.34 -11.05 0.54
CA LYS A 14 -6.49 -10.47 -0.13
C LYS A 14 -6.40 -8.94 -0.15
N ALA A 15 -6.49 -8.34 -1.33
CA ALA A 15 -6.64 -6.90 -1.44
C ALA A 15 -8.09 -6.49 -1.14
N TYR A 16 -8.26 -5.34 -0.49
CA TYR A 16 -9.54 -4.66 -0.43
C TYR A 16 -9.89 -4.05 -1.81
N PRO A 17 -11.16 -3.73 -2.10
CA PRO A 17 -11.56 -3.02 -3.32
C PRO A 17 -11.06 -1.56 -3.30
N CYS A 18 -9.74 -1.37 -3.40
CA CYS A 18 -9.03 -0.11 -3.18
C CYS A 18 -8.76 0.68 -4.47
N ILE A 19 -9.37 0.29 -5.59
CA ILE A 19 -9.35 1.05 -6.84
C ILE A 19 -10.67 1.78 -7.05
N LYS A 20 -10.63 2.83 -7.88
CA LYS A 20 -11.82 3.61 -8.21
C LYS A 20 -12.90 2.69 -8.78
N ASP A 21 -14.14 2.86 -8.30
CA ASP A 21 -15.32 2.11 -8.75
C ASP A 21 -15.26 0.58 -8.56
N ALA A 22 -14.32 0.06 -7.74
CA ALA A 22 -14.13 -1.37 -7.50
C ALA A 22 -15.41 -2.14 -7.11
N GLN A 23 -16.34 -1.48 -6.43
CA GLN A 23 -17.63 -2.06 -6.01
C GLN A 23 -18.50 -2.54 -7.18
N LYS A 24 -18.26 -2.01 -8.38
CA LYS A 24 -19.01 -2.31 -9.60
C LYS A 24 -18.38 -3.45 -10.40
N LEU A 25 -17.18 -3.88 -10.03
CA LEU A 25 -16.40 -4.86 -10.77
C LEU A 25 -16.66 -6.27 -10.24
N SER A 26 -16.69 -7.23 -11.15
CA SER A 26 -16.67 -8.65 -10.82
C SER A 26 -15.31 -9.08 -10.26
N LYS A 27 -15.27 -10.29 -9.69
CA LYS A 27 -14.04 -10.85 -9.13
C LYS A 27 -12.91 -10.97 -10.17
N GLU A 28 -13.25 -11.36 -11.39
CA GLU A 28 -12.26 -11.48 -12.47
C GLU A 28 -11.75 -10.11 -12.92
N GLU A 29 -12.62 -9.11 -13.04
CA GLU A 29 -12.21 -7.74 -13.37
C GLU A 29 -11.31 -7.12 -12.29
N LEU A 30 -11.57 -7.40 -11.01
CA LEU A 30 -10.69 -6.97 -9.91
C LEU A 30 -9.31 -7.60 -10.01
N LYS A 31 -9.25 -8.89 -10.37
CA LYS A 31 -8.00 -9.63 -10.56
C LYS A 31 -7.22 -9.10 -11.77
N GLU A 32 -7.90 -8.84 -12.89
CA GLU A 32 -7.31 -8.21 -14.08
C GLU A 32 -6.78 -6.80 -13.79
N ALA A 33 -7.44 -6.07 -12.89
CA ALA A 33 -6.98 -4.77 -12.40
C ALA A 33 -5.82 -4.86 -11.39
N GLY A 34 -5.34 -6.06 -11.08
CA GLY A 34 -4.17 -6.29 -10.23
C GLY A 34 -4.45 -6.48 -8.74
N LEU A 35 -5.72 -6.58 -8.32
CA LEU A 35 -6.05 -6.85 -6.92
C LEU A 35 -5.87 -8.33 -6.62
N ASN A 36 -5.07 -8.62 -5.59
CA ASN A 36 -4.79 -9.99 -5.19
C ASN A 36 -6.01 -10.64 -4.51
N ASP A 37 -6.29 -11.89 -4.86
CA ASP A 37 -7.39 -12.67 -4.26
C ASP A 37 -6.84 -13.79 -3.37
N SER A 38 -7.31 -13.84 -2.13
CA SER A 38 -6.91 -14.84 -1.14
C SER A 38 -7.99 -15.00 -0.06
N LEU A 39 -7.92 -16.09 0.69
CA LEU A 39 -8.74 -16.29 1.90
C LEU A 39 -8.18 -15.54 3.11
N GLN A 40 -6.88 -15.22 3.10
CA GLN A 40 -6.19 -14.56 4.20
C GLN A 40 -5.86 -13.11 3.86
N HIS A 41 -5.76 -12.28 4.88
CA HIS A 41 -5.20 -10.93 4.83
C HIS A 41 -4.38 -10.77 6.11
N VAL A 42 -3.06 -10.69 5.97
CA VAL A 42 -2.15 -10.68 7.12
C VAL A 42 -1.23 -9.49 7.02
N ASP A 43 -1.42 -8.53 7.91
CA ASP A 43 -0.59 -7.34 8.04
C ASP A 43 0.71 -7.66 8.78
N PHE A 44 1.80 -7.09 8.28
CA PHE A 44 3.09 -7.09 8.97
C PHE A 44 3.75 -5.72 8.83
N MET A 45 4.33 -5.25 9.93
CA MET A 45 4.86 -3.90 10.08
C MET A 45 6.32 -3.83 9.61
N ILE A 46 6.66 -2.74 8.92
CA ILE A 46 8.00 -2.49 8.37
C ILE A 46 8.52 -1.08 8.70
N GLY A 47 7.68 -0.18 9.21
CA GLY A 47 8.08 1.19 9.49
C GLY A 47 9.02 1.30 10.68
N THR A 48 10.06 2.09 10.50
CA THR A 48 11.13 2.37 11.45
C THR A 48 11.46 3.87 11.43
N ALA A 49 12.20 4.35 12.43
CA ALA A 49 12.60 5.77 12.53
C ALA A 49 13.58 6.21 11.42
N ASP A 50 14.19 5.27 10.71
CA ASP A 50 15.09 5.48 9.58
C ASP A 50 14.45 5.14 8.22
N LEU A 51 13.16 4.81 8.19
CA LEU A 51 12.44 4.51 6.94
C LEU A 51 12.49 5.70 5.97
N GLN A 52 12.72 5.39 4.71
CA GLN A 52 12.58 6.32 3.58
C GLN A 52 11.59 5.74 2.57
N ILE A 53 10.71 6.58 2.04
CA ILE A 53 9.74 6.20 1.01
C ILE A 53 9.86 7.19 -0.14
N THR A 54 10.23 6.68 -1.31
CA THR A 54 10.25 7.43 -2.56
C THR A 54 9.23 6.82 -3.51
N GLY A 55 8.33 7.64 -4.02
CA GLY A 55 7.45 7.26 -5.13
C GLY A 55 8.12 7.52 -6.47
N ILE A 56 7.78 6.70 -7.46
CA ILE A 56 8.25 6.87 -8.83
C ILE A 56 7.01 7.19 -9.67
N THR A 57 7.04 8.31 -10.38
CA THR A 57 5.96 8.72 -11.28
C THR A 57 5.96 7.87 -12.57
N GLN A 58 4.92 8.02 -13.38
CA GLN A 58 4.82 7.28 -14.65
C GLN A 58 5.93 7.65 -15.65
N ASP A 59 6.45 8.88 -15.60
CA ASP A 59 7.58 9.37 -16.38
C ASP A 59 8.94 9.11 -15.73
N GLY A 60 8.97 8.47 -14.55
CA GLY A 60 10.18 8.03 -13.87
C GLY A 60 10.83 9.05 -12.94
N GLU A 61 10.15 10.16 -12.65
CA GLU A 61 10.58 11.12 -11.64
C GLU A 61 10.44 10.52 -10.23
N GLU A 62 11.42 10.79 -9.37
CA GLU A 62 11.41 10.37 -7.97
C GLU A 62 10.84 11.47 -7.08
N VAL A 63 9.81 11.13 -6.30
CA VAL A 63 9.18 12.01 -5.32
C VAL A 63 9.39 11.44 -3.93
N CYS A 64 10.11 12.16 -3.06
CA CYS A 64 10.27 11.77 -1.67
C CYS A 64 8.95 11.98 -0.91
N PHE A 65 8.44 10.92 -0.28
CA PHE A 65 7.27 10.97 0.59
C PHE A 65 7.65 10.89 2.05
N PHE A 66 8.57 10.01 2.42
CA PHE A 66 9.06 9.87 3.79
C PHE A 66 10.57 9.98 3.86
N LYS A 67 11.04 10.67 4.90
CA LYS A 67 12.43 10.71 5.32
C LYS A 67 12.51 10.58 6.84
N ASN A 68 13.38 9.70 7.34
CA ASN A 68 13.52 9.40 8.78
C ASN A 68 12.16 9.05 9.43
N GLY A 69 11.41 8.15 8.79
CA GLY A 69 10.16 7.62 9.33
C GLY A 69 8.98 8.60 9.37
N ASN A 70 9.09 9.78 8.77
CA ASN A 70 8.02 10.78 8.73
C ASN A 70 7.84 11.40 7.35
N PHE A 71 6.67 12.00 7.12
CA PHE A 71 6.36 12.74 5.90
C PHE A 71 7.37 13.86 5.65
N ASP A 72 7.89 13.92 4.43
CA ASP A 72 8.72 15.01 3.94
C ASP A 72 7.80 16.09 3.35
N ILE A 73 7.60 17.19 4.10
CA ILE A 73 6.65 18.28 3.78
C ILE A 73 7.33 19.54 3.23
N ASN A 74 8.41 19.36 2.47
CA ASN A 74 9.13 20.46 1.82
C ASN A 74 8.46 20.93 0.52
#